data_AF-A0A1D6I0J5-F1
#
_entry.id   AF-A0A1D6I0J5-F1
#
_cell.length_a   1.000
_cell.length_b   1.000
_cell.length_c   1.000
_cell.angle_alpha   90.00
_cell.angle_beta   90.00
_cell.angle_gamma   90.00
#
_symmetry.space_group_name_H-M   'P 1'
#
loop_
_entity.id
_entity.type
_entity.pdbx_description
1 polymer ?
#
loop_
_entity_poly.entity_id
_entity_poly.type
_entity_poly.pdbx_seq_one_letter_code
_entity_poly.pdbx_strand_id
1 'polypeptide(L)'
;MDQYLRVERPRNESTIKENKYAAPVRIPTNSTVEDDKVALMMPEQVPSLTQVSPAQTQSTSPSPFSVNQLMAAIPRQEIRFKINPKLGSLGPQLQYSKIMDLALDKANREIILPVIQRSVTIASRTTKELILKDYALESNNNTITRFAHLMVGTLAGSLAHVTCKEPLRVSLYSNLRNLIQNLMSGSETIEQLIHMLINDNLDLGCAIIEAVATRQVAS
;
A
#
# COMPACT_ATOMS: atom_id res chain seq x y z
N MET A 1 -4.17 6.25 -55.51
CA MET A 1 -5.41 7.03 -55.62
C MET A 1 -6.47 6.11 -55.03
N ASP A 2 -7.02 6.32 -53.82
CA ASP A 2 -7.41 7.58 -53.21
C ASP A 2 -7.06 7.67 -51.72
N GLN A 3 -6.65 8.88 -51.34
CA GLN A 3 -6.61 9.40 -49.98
C GLN A 3 -8.00 9.94 -49.60
N TYR A 4 -8.18 10.28 -48.32
CA TYR A 4 -9.29 11.03 -47.69
C TYR A 4 -10.54 10.23 -47.26
N LEU A 5 -10.62 9.94 -45.96
CA LEU A 5 -11.54 10.68 -45.07
C LEU A 5 -11.08 10.51 -43.61
N ARG A 6 -10.34 11.51 -43.11
CA ARG A 6 -10.01 11.69 -41.70
C ARG A 6 -11.16 12.45 -41.05
N VAL A 7 -11.99 11.77 -40.26
CA VAL A 7 -13.04 12.43 -39.46
C VAL A 7 -12.38 12.98 -38.19
N GLU A 8 -12.04 14.26 -38.20
CA GLU A 8 -11.62 14.99 -37.00
C GLU A 8 -12.82 15.25 -36.08
N ARG A 9 -12.72 14.82 -34.82
CA ARG A 9 -13.67 15.21 -33.76
C ARG A 9 -13.22 16.55 -33.16
N PRO A 10 -14.11 17.53 -33.00
CA PRO A 10 -13.76 18.80 -32.35
C PRO A 10 -13.54 18.58 -30.84
N ARG A 11 -12.40 19.10 -30.36
CA ARG A 11 -12.00 19.20 -28.95
C ARG A 11 -12.78 20.36 -28.33
N ASN A 12 -13.66 20.07 -27.38
CA ASN A 12 -14.39 21.05 -26.59
C ASN A 12 -13.52 21.52 -25.41
N GLU A 13 -12.84 22.65 -25.60
CA GLU A 13 -12.19 23.42 -24.54
C GLU A 13 -13.24 24.19 -23.74
N SER A 14 -13.53 23.72 -22.52
CA SER A 14 -14.27 24.50 -21.51
C SER A 14 -13.31 25.03 -20.47
N THR A 15 -12.93 26.30 -20.64
CA THR A 15 -12.17 27.14 -19.73
C THR A 15 -12.88 27.28 -18.39
N ILE A 16 -12.42 26.58 -17.35
CA ILE A 16 -12.80 26.87 -15.96
C ILE A 16 -12.01 28.10 -15.53
N LYS A 17 -12.71 29.23 -15.34
CA LYS A 17 -12.14 30.47 -14.83
C LYS A 17 -11.85 30.33 -13.33
N GLU A 18 -10.60 30.61 -12.99
CA GLU A 18 -10.03 30.75 -11.65
C GLU A 18 -10.74 31.88 -10.89
N ASN A 19 -11.40 31.59 -9.78
CA ASN A 19 -12.00 32.61 -8.91
C ASN A 19 -11.02 32.91 -7.76
N LYS A 20 -10.24 33.99 -7.90
CA LYS A 20 -9.27 34.50 -6.91
C LYS A 20 -9.74 35.82 -6.33
N TYR A 21 -10.25 35.81 -5.10
CA TYR A 21 -10.37 36.95 -4.15
C TYR A 21 -10.66 36.34 -2.77
N ALA A 22 -10.17 36.75 -1.60
CA ALA A 22 -9.03 37.53 -1.09
C ALA A 22 -9.06 37.28 0.45
N ALA A 23 -7.90 37.28 1.13
CA ALA A 23 -7.80 37.26 2.61
C ALA A 23 -7.52 38.69 3.13
N PRO A 24 -7.28 38.90 4.45
CA PRO A 24 -8.13 38.74 5.64
C PRO A 24 -8.39 40.11 6.34
N VAL A 25 -9.42 40.25 7.19
CA VAL A 25 -9.63 41.50 7.95
C VAL A 25 -9.65 41.25 9.46
N ARG A 26 -8.94 42.16 10.15
CA ARG A 26 -8.48 42.18 11.55
C ARG A 26 -9.59 42.40 12.59
N ILE A 27 -9.27 41.92 13.80
CA ILE A 27 -9.83 42.23 15.13
C ILE A 27 -9.76 43.74 15.45
N PRO A 28 -10.70 44.26 16.24
CA PRO A 28 -10.40 45.31 17.22
C PRO A 28 -10.62 44.87 18.69
N THR A 29 -9.75 45.36 19.56
CA THR A 29 -9.70 45.21 21.03
C THR A 29 -10.36 46.37 21.78
N ASN A 30 -11.14 46.03 22.82
CA ASN A 30 -11.38 46.66 24.14
C ASN A 30 -11.96 48.08 24.37
N SER A 31 -12.56 48.16 25.58
CA SER A 31 -12.94 49.32 26.45
C SER A 31 -14.37 49.88 26.26
N THR A 32 -15.21 50.21 27.26
CA THR A 32 -15.13 50.28 28.75
C THR A 32 -16.53 50.60 29.33
N VAL A 33 -16.84 50.10 30.55
CA VAL A 33 -17.77 50.51 31.67
C VAL A 33 -19.19 51.06 31.38
N GLU A 34 -20.27 50.75 32.12
CA GLU A 34 -20.58 50.97 33.57
C GLU A 34 -21.65 49.92 34.05
N ASP A 35 -21.41 49.15 35.12
CA ASP A 35 -21.86 49.27 36.54
C ASP A 35 -23.38 49.10 36.81
N ASP A 36 -23.79 48.05 37.56
CA ASP A 36 -24.06 48.13 39.02
C ASP A 36 -24.59 46.79 39.64
N LYS A 37 -24.08 46.44 40.85
CA LYS A 37 -24.67 45.68 41.99
C LYS A 37 -25.31 44.27 41.78
N VAL A 38 -25.05 43.18 42.54
CA VAL A 38 -24.63 42.93 43.93
C VAL A 38 -23.98 41.53 44.03
N ALA A 39 -22.96 41.38 44.89
CA ALA A 39 -22.25 40.14 45.21
C ALA A 39 -22.99 39.20 46.18
N LEU A 40 -22.75 37.88 46.11
CA LEU A 40 -22.26 37.06 47.22
C LEU A 40 -21.88 35.61 46.81
N MET A 41 -20.59 35.29 46.95
CA MET A 41 -19.98 34.07 47.54
C MET A 41 -20.45 32.66 47.13
N MET A 42 -19.57 31.91 46.45
CA MET A 42 -18.85 30.70 46.95
C MET A 42 -18.05 30.05 45.77
N PRO A 43 -16.80 29.61 45.97
CA PRO A 43 -16.01 28.96 44.93
C PRO A 43 -16.33 27.45 44.86
N GLU A 44 -16.81 26.97 43.71
CA GLU A 44 -16.96 25.54 43.49
C GLU A 44 -15.62 24.92 43.10
N GLN A 45 -15.18 24.02 43.97
CA GLN A 45 -13.93 23.29 43.97
C GLN A 45 -13.98 22.21 42.89
N VAL A 46 -13.11 22.29 41.87
CA VAL A 46 -12.90 21.20 40.90
C VAL A 46 -12.23 20.00 41.59
N PRO A 47 -12.84 18.81 41.60
CA PRO A 47 -12.14 17.60 42.03
C PRO A 47 -11.26 17.09 40.90
N SER A 48 -9.97 16.96 41.18
CA SER A 48 -8.99 16.27 40.35
C SER A 48 -9.30 14.77 40.25
N LEU A 49 -9.13 14.24 39.04
CA LEU A 49 -8.69 12.88 38.69
C LEU A 49 -9.41 11.71 39.38
N THR A 50 -10.43 11.18 38.72
CA THR A 50 -10.74 9.75 38.81
C THR A 50 -10.51 9.11 37.44
N GLN A 51 -9.58 8.17 37.47
CA GLN A 51 -9.03 7.38 36.40
C GLN A 51 -10.12 6.56 35.70
N VAL A 52 -10.53 6.98 34.50
CA VAL A 52 -11.35 6.17 33.60
C VAL A 52 -10.43 5.18 32.88
N SER A 53 -10.46 3.92 33.32
CA SER A 53 -9.85 2.80 32.60
C SER A 53 -10.40 2.74 31.17
N PRO A 54 -9.56 2.74 30.12
CA PRO A 54 -10.06 2.38 28.79
C PRO A 54 -10.37 0.88 28.80
N ALA A 55 -11.65 0.56 28.82
CA ALA A 55 -12.12 -0.77 28.45
C ALA A 55 -11.73 -1.01 26.98
N GLN A 56 -10.61 -1.70 26.77
CA GLN A 56 -10.22 -2.25 25.47
C GLN A 56 -11.21 -3.37 25.12
N THR A 57 -12.30 -3.02 24.45
CA THR A 57 -13.01 -3.96 23.59
C THR A 57 -12.29 -3.99 22.24
N GLN A 58 -11.07 -4.54 22.23
CA GLN A 58 -10.49 -5.04 20.99
C GLN A 58 -11.26 -6.31 20.62
N SER A 59 -12.28 -6.15 19.79
CA SER A 59 -12.76 -7.23 18.94
C SER A 59 -11.67 -7.52 17.91
N THR A 60 -10.63 -8.24 18.30
CA THR A 60 -9.70 -8.87 17.37
C THR A 60 -10.48 -10.00 16.68
N SER A 61 -11.22 -9.65 15.62
CA SER A 61 -11.57 -10.65 14.62
C SER A 61 -10.25 -11.28 14.17
N PRO A 62 -10.07 -12.61 14.27
CA PRO A 62 -8.85 -13.25 13.81
C PRO A 62 -8.66 -12.87 12.35
N SER A 63 -7.48 -12.35 12.01
CA SER A 63 -7.20 -12.03 10.62
C SER A 63 -7.37 -13.31 9.79
N PRO A 64 -8.14 -13.29 8.69
CA PRO A 64 -8.42 -14.49 7.91
C PRO A 64 -7.16 -15.10 7.27
N PHE A 65 -6.03 -14.40 7.32
CA PHE A 65 -4.76 -14.81 6.72
C PHE A 65 -3.69 -15.00 7.78
N SER A 66 -2.90 -16.06 7.64
CA SER A 66 -1.62 -16.22 8.34
C SER A 66 -0.45 -16.00 7.38
N VAL A 67 0.68 -15.48 7.88
CA VAL A 67 1.89 -15.29 7.07
C VAL A 67 2.31 -16.59 6.38
N ASN A 68 2.24 -17.73 7.07
CA ASN A 68 2.64 -19.02 6.52
C ASN A 68 1.77 -19.46 5.34
N GLN A 69 0.45 -19.24 5.42
CA GLN A 69 -0.48 -19.54 4.32
C GLN A 69 -0.21 -18.65 3.09
N LEU A 70 0.08 -17.37 3.31
CA LEU A 70 0.43 -16.44 2.23
C LEU A 70 1.76 -16.83 1.56
N MET A 71 2.77 -17.18 2.35
CA MET A 71 4.07 -17.63 1.84
C MET A 71 3.98 -18.95 1.07
N ALA A 72 3.08 -19.86 1.48
CA ALA A 72 2.83 -21.11 0.77
C ALA A 72 2.15 -20.91 -0.59
N ALA A 73 1.43 -19.80 -0.78
CA ALA A 73 0.76 -19.45 -2.03
C ALA A 73 1.68 -18.77 -3.07
N ILE A 74 2.97 -18.56 -2.75
CA ILE A 74 3.96 -18.01 -3.69
C ILE A 74 4.29 -19.04 -4.78
N PRO A 75 4.23 -18.69 -6.08
CA PRO A 75 4.49 -19.62 -7.18
C PRO A 75 6.00 -19.74 -7.41
N ARG A 76 6.70 -20.47 -6.53
CA ARG A 76 8.18 -20.53 -6.52
C ARG A 76 8.80 -21.04 -7.83
N GLN A 77 8.08 -21.87 -8.58
CA GLN A 77 8.56 -22.45 -9.84
C GLN A 77 8.71 -21.42 -10.97
N GLU A 78 8.04 -20.28 -10.88
CA GLU A 78 8.04 -19.23 -11.90
C GLU A 78 9.08 -18.12 -11.62
N ILE A 79 9.75 -18.18 -10.46
CA ILE A 79 10.69 -17.14 -10.04
C ILE A 79 12.01 -17.31 -10.80
N ARG A 80 12.30 -16.35 -11.69
CA ARG A 80 13.57 -16.27 -12.42
C ARG A 80 14.22 -14.92 -12.21
N PHE A 81 15.22 -14.88 -11.33
CA PHE A 81 15.97 -13.66 -11.04
C PHE A 81 16.78 -13.20 -12.25
N LYS A 82 16.76 -11.89 -12.49
CA LYS A 82 17.65 -11.21 -13.43
C LYS A 82 18.96 -10.90 -12.71
N ILE A 83 20.04 -11.54 -13.17
CA ILE A 83 21.40 -11.32 -12.64
C ILE A 83 22.19 -10.55 -13.69
N ASN A 84 22.56 -9.31 -13.37
CA ASN A 84 23.34 -8.46 -14.25
C ASN A 84 24.76 -9.02 -14.42
N PRO A 85 25.29 -9.15 -15.65
CA PRO A 85 26.64 -9.67 -15.87
C PRO A 85 27.73 -8.78 -15.22
N LYS A 86 27.47 -7.48 -15.01
CA LYS A 86 28.38 -6.57 -14.30
C LYS A 86 28.61 -6.95 -12.83
N LEU A 87 27.73 -7.76 -12.25
CA LEU A 87 27.91 -8.29 -10.91
C LEU A 87 29.12 -9.22 -10.83
N GLY A 88 29.46 -9.93 -11.92
CA GLY A 88 30.62 -10.82 -11.95
C GLY A 88 31.95 -10.12 -11.61
N SER A 89 32.10 -8.83 -11.96
CA SER A 89 33.29 -8.05 -11.57
C SER A 89 33.26 -7.54 -10.13
N LEU A 90 32.08 -7.43 -9.52
CA LEU A 90 31.91 -6.93 -8.15
C LEU A 90 32.03 -8.07 -7.11
N GLY A 91 31.66 -9.30 -7.47
CA GLY A 91 31.72 -10.46 -6.59
C GLY A 91 31.71 -11.80 -7.36
N PRO A 92 32.80 -12.16 -8.03
CA PRO A 92 32.85 -13.32 -8.95
C PRO A 92 32.54 -14.66 -8.29
N GLN A 93 32.69 -14.76 -6.96
CA GLN A 93 32.45 -15.98 -6.19
C GLN A 93 31.02 -16.08 -5.62
N LEU A 94 30.18 -15.04 -5.80
CA LEU A 94 28.87 -14.98 -5.17
C LEU A 94 27.79 -15.68 -6.01
N GLN A 95 26.99 -16.50 -5.34
CA GLN A 95 25.83 -17.18 -5.92
C GLN A 95 24.60 -16.25 -5.87
N TYR A 96 24.61 -15.19 -6.69
CA TYR A 96 23.62 -14.11 -6.66
C TYR A 96 22.16 -14.58 -6.67
N SER A 97 21.83 -15.57 -7.50
CA SER A 97 20.47 -16.11 -7.56
C SER A 97 20.02 -16.73 -6.23
N LYS A 98 20.92 -17.43 -5.51
CA LYS A 98 20.59 -18.03 -4.20
C LYS A 98 20.46 -16.97 -3.11
N ILE A 99 21.33 -15.95 -3.16
CA ILE A 99 21.27 -14.81 -2.24
C ILE A 99 19.95 -14.05 -2.44
N MET A 100 19.56 -13.80 -3.68
CA MET A 100 18.29 -13.14 -3.99
C MET A 100 17.08 -13.96 -3.57
N ASP A 101 17.10 -15.28 -3.80
CA ASP A 101 16.01 -16.16 -3.39
C ASP A 101 15.79 -16.09 -1.87
N LEU A 102 16.86 -16.20 -1.10
CA LEU A 102 16.81 -16.10 0.36
C LEU A 102 16.39 -14.71 0.85
N ALA A 103 16.92 -13.64 0.24
CA ALA A 103 16.57 -12.28 0.60
C ALA A 103 15.10 -11.97 0.31
N LEU A 104 14.60 -12.42 -0.84
CA LEU A 104 13.20 -12.22 -1.23
C LEU A 104 12.24 -13.02 -0.35
N ASP A 105 12.58 -14.26 0.04
CA ASP A 105 11.77 -15.05 0.96
C ASP A 105 11.62 -14.35 2.33
N LYS A 106 12.73 -13.86 2.89
CA LYS A 106 12.72 -13.07 4.13
C LYS A 106 11.91 -11.78 3.98
N ALA A 107 12.15 -11.02 2.92
CA ALA A 107 11.47 -9.76 2.70
C ALA A 107 9.96 -9.91 2.53
N ASN A 108 9.52 -10.91 1.75
CA ASN A 108 8.11 -11.24 1.62
C ASN A 108 7.50 -11.59 2.98
N ARG A 109 8.18 -12.40 3.80
CA ARG A 109 7.67 -12.79 5.12
C ARG A 109 7.42 -11.60 6.05
N GLU A 110 8.22 -10.54 5.92
CA GLU A 110 8.09 -9.30 6.70
C GLU A 110 6.86 -8.47 6.26
N ILE A 111 6.58 -8.39 4.96
CA ILE A 111 5.64 -7.39 4.43
C ILE A 111 4.33 -7.95 3.85
N ILE A 112 4.27 -9.25 3.51
CA ILE A 112 3.18 -9.81 2.69
C ILE A 112 1.82 -9.69 3.39
N LEU A 113 1.77 -9.94 4.70
CA LEU A 113 0.52 -9.91 5.46
C LEU A 113 -0.11 -8.51 5.53
N PRO A 114 0.58 -7.45 6.03
CA PRO A 114 -0.03 -6.12 6.13
C PRO A 114 -0.38 -5.52 4.76
N VAL A 115 0.40 -5.81 3.72
CA VAL A 115 0.08 -5.37 2.35
C VAL A 115 -1.20 -6.04 1.86
N ILE A 116 -1.29 -7.36 1.91
CA ILE A 116 -2.44 -8.11 1.38
C ILE A 116 -3.71 -7.76 2.15
N GLN A 117 -3.65 -7.72 3.48
CA GLN A 117 -4.81 -7.39 4.31
C GLN A 117 -5.42 -6.02 3.94
N ARG A 118 -4.59 -4.99 3.78
CA ARG A 118 -5.05 -3.65 3.43
C ARG A 118 -5.65 -3.63 2.01
N SER A 119 -4.95 -4.20 1.05
CA SER A 119 -5.40 -4.22 -0.35
C SER A 119 -6.71 -4.97 -0.54
N VAL A 120 -6.84 -6.15 0.06
CA VAL A 120 -8.08 -6.95 0.02
C VAL A 120 -9.24 -6.20 0.69
N THR A 121 -9.00 -5.57 1.84
CA THR A 121 -10.05 -4.80 2.54
C THR A 121 -10.61 -3.66 1.69
N ILE A 122 -9.73 -2.88 1.06
CA ILE A 122 -10.13 -1.77 0.18
C ILE A 122 -10.88 -2.35 -1.04
N ALA A 123 -10.29 -3.36 -1.69
CA ALA A 123 -10.86 -3.97 -2.89
C ALA A 123 -12.24 -4.58 -2.66
N SER A 124 -12.43 -5.27 -1.53
CA SER A 124 -13.72 -5.86 -1.13
C SER A 124 -14.80 -4.80 -0.93
N ARG A 125 -14.48 -3.68 -0.29
CA ARG A 125 -15.43 -2.57 -0.10
C ARG A 125 -15.81 -1.95 -1.44
N THR A 126 -14.83 -1.59 -2.26
CA THR A 126 -15.07 -1.01 -3.59
C THR A 126 -15.90 -1.96 -4.46
N THR A 127 -15.57 -3.24 -4.49
CA THR A 127 -16.29 -4.21 -5.31
C THR A 127 -17.72 -4.42 -4.83
N LYS A 128 -17.96 -4.44 -3.52
CA LYS A 128 -19.32 -4.53 -2.97
C LYS A 128 -20.19 -3.38 -3.49
N GLU A 129 -19.71 -2.14 -3.43
CA GLU A 129 -20.47 -0.98 -3.92
C GLU A 129 -20.72 -1.04 -5.43
N LEU A 130 -19.72 -1.47 -6.21
CA LEU A 130 -19.87 -1.64 -7.67
C LEU A 130 -20.88 -2.74 -8.02
N ILE A 131 -20.78 -3.89 -7.38
CA ILE A 131 -21.67 -5.03 -7.62
C ILE A 131 -23.11 -4.67 -7.23
N LEU A 132 -23.34 -4.07 -6.07
CA LEU A 132 -24.68 -3.68 -5.63
C LEU A 132 -25.33 -2.66 -6.58
N LYS A 133 -24.54 -1.80 -7.22
CA LYS A 133 -25.05 -0.81 -8.18
C LYS A 133 -25.29 -1.40 -9.56
N ASP A 134 -24.31 -2.12 -10.10
CA ASP A 134 -24.31 -2.55 -11.50
C ASP A 134 -25.09 -3.87 -11.72
N TYR A 135 -25.32 -4.65 -10.65
CA TYR A 135 -26.02 -5.95 -10.70
C TYR A 135 -27.32 -5.98 -9.90
N ALA A 136 -27.91 -4.83 -9.58
CA ALA A 136 -29.15 -4.75 -8.77
C ALA A 136 -30.36 -5.50 -9.36
N LEU A 137 -30.41 -5.63 -10.70
CA LEU A 137 -31.48 -6.31 -11.42
C LEU A 137 -31.11 -7.74 -11.84
N GLU A 138 -29.88 -8.17 -11.58
CA GLU A 138 -29.43 -9.52 -11.90
C GLU A 138 -30.00 -10.49 -10.86
N SER A 139 -30.59 -11.60 -11.33
CA SER A 139 -31.23 -12.60 -10.46
C SER A 139 -30.35 -13.84 -10.26
N ASN A 140 -29.38 -14.06 -11.14
CA ASN A 140 -28.47 -15.18 -11.05
C ASN A 140 -27.31 -14.90 -10.08
N ASN A 141 -27.45 -15.37 -8.84
CA ASN A 141 -26.42 -15.23 -7.80
C ASN A 141 -25.05 -15.79 -8.22
N ASN A 142 -24.99 -16.86 -9.02
CA ASN A 142 -23.71 -17.43 -9.46
C ASN A 142 -22.94 -16.45 -10.37
N THR A 143 -23.68 -15.70 -11.20
CA THR A 143 -23.12 -14.64 -12.05
C THR A 143 -22.55 -13.52 -11.20
N ILE A 144 -23.34 -13.02 -10.24
CA ILE A 144 -22.96 -11.94 -9.32
C ILE A 144 -21.70 -12.33 -8.53
N THR A 145 -21.70 -13.52 -7.92
CA THR A 145 -20.56 -14.04 -7.15
C THR A 145 -19.31 -14.16 -8.01
N ARG A 146 -19.42 -14.70 -9.23
CA ARG A 146 -18.27 -14.82 -10.15
C ARG A 146 -17.67 -13.44 -10.47
N PHE A 147 -18.50 -12.46 -10.81
CA PHE A 147 -18.00 -11.11 -11.10
C PHE A 147 -17.40 -10.44 -9.86
N ALA A 148 -18.03 -10.61 -8.69
CA ALA A 148 -17.49 -10.09 -7.44
C ALA A 148 -16.08 -10.64 -7.14
N HIS A 149 -15.87 -11.95 -7.24
CA HIS A 149 -14.54 -12.53 -7.01
C HIS A 149 -13.49 -12.04 -8.02
N LEU A 150 -13.84 -11.98 -9.31
CA LEU A 150 -12.93 -11.46 -10.33
C LEU A 150 -12.55 -10.00 -10.06
N MET A 151 -13.54 -9.15 -9.75
CA MET A 151 -13.32 -7.73 -9.48
C MET A 151 -12.48 -7.51 -8.23
N VAL A 152 -12.80 -8.17 -7.11
CA VAL A 152 -12.00 -8.04 -5.89
C VAL A 152 -10.57 -8.53 -6.13
N GLY A 153 -10.39 -9.69 -6.78
CA GLY A 153 -9.06 -10.26 -7.03
C GLY A 153 -8.17 -9.35 -7.89
N THR A 154 -8.71 -8.82 -8.99
CA THR A 154 -7.98 -7.89 -9.87
C THR A 154 -7.64 -6.58 -9.16
N LEU A 155 -8.59 -6.02 -8.41
CA LEU A 155 -8.39 -4.76 -7.69
C LEU A 155 -7.41 -4.93 -6.52
N ALA A 156 -7.53 -6.00 -5.74
CA ALA A 156 -6.62 -6.30 -4.63
C ALA A 156 -5.19 -6.53 -5.11
N GLY A 157 -5.01 -7.27 -6.22
CA GLY A 157 -3.70 -7.47 -6.85
C GLY A 157 -3.05 -6.16 -7.25
N SER A 158 -3.79 -5.33 -8.01
CA SER A 158 -3.31 -4.03 -8.48
C SER A 158 -2.91 -3.10 -7.33
N LEU A 159 -3.72 -3.05 -6.26
CA LEU A 159 -3.42 -2.27 -5.06
C LEU A 159 -2.20 -2.81 -4.31
N ALA A 160 -2.07 -4.13 -4.19
CA ALA A 160 -0.93 -4.77 -3.53
C ALA A 160 0.39 -4.51 -4.27
N HIS A 161 0.39 -4.58 -5.60
CA HIS A 161 1.56 -4.31 -6.43
C HIS A 161 2.14 -2.93 -6.14
N VAL A 162 1.30 -1.88 -6.19
CA VAL A 162 1.77 -0.50 -5.98
C VAL A 162 2.14 -0.24 -4.51
N THR A 163 1.41 -0.83 -3.58
CA THR A 163 1.60 -0.62 -2.13
C THR A 163 2.88 -1.30 -1.63
N CYS A 164 3.22 -2.48 -2.14
CA CYS A 164 4.37 -3.23 -1.65
C CYS A 164 5.72 -2.68 -2.11
N LYS A 165 5.77 -1.87 -3.18
CA LYS A 165 7.02 -1.53 -3.88
C LYS A 165 8.06 -0.89 -2.97
N GLU A 166 7.68 0.09 -2.17
CA GLU A 166 8.60 0.76 -1.23
C GLU A 166 8.99 -0.13 -0.03
N PRO A 167 8.05 -0.70 0.75
CA PRO A 167 8.41 -1.57 1.86
C PRO A 167 9.22 -2.81 1.42
N LEU A 168 8.95 -3.35 0.23
CA LEU A 168 9.73 -4.45 -0.34
C LEU A 168 11.17 -4.03 -0.66
N ARG A 169 11.36 -2.85 -1.26
CA ARG A 169 12.69 -2.29 -1.53
C ARG A 169 13.52 -2.17 -0.25
N VAL A 170 12.93 -1.58 0.80
CA VAL A 170 13.59 -1.39 2.10
C VAL A 170 13.96 -2.73 2.75
N SER A 171 13.02 -3.68 2.75
CA SER A 171 13.25 -4.99 3.34
C SER A 171 14.28 -5.82 2.57
N LEU A 172 14.23 -5.79 1.23
CA LEU A 172 15.25 -6.42 0.37
C LEU A 172 16.63 -5.85 0.64
N TYR A 173 16.75 -4.51 0.74
CA TYR A 173 18.01 -3.86 1.04
C TYR A 173 18.60 -4.35 2.36
N SER A 174 17.82 -4.33 3.44
CA SER A 174 18.24 -4.81 4.75
C SER A 174 18.69 -6.28 4.71
N ASN A 175 17.90 -7.15 4.09
CA ASN A 175 18.19 -8.58 4.01
C ASN A 175 19.42 -8.87 3.15
N LEU A 176 19.57 -8.21 2.00
CA LEU A 176 20.74 -8.35 1.13
C LEU A 176 22.01 -7.85 1.82
N ARG A 177 21.95 -6.70 2.49
CA ARG A 177 23.09 -6.14 3.24
C ARG A 177 23.59 -7.15 4.26
N ASN A 178 22.67 -7.75 5.03
CA ASN A 178 22.99 -8.75 6.04
C ASN A 178 23.60 -10.04 5.47
N LEU A 179 23.12 -10.50 4.31
CA LEU A 179 23.63 -11.71 3.66
C LEU A 179 25.01 -11.49 3.03
N ILE A 180 25.24 -10.33 2.42
CA ILE A 180 26.42 -10.07 1.61
C ILE A 180 27.59 -9.52 2.44
N GLN A 181 27.34 -8.74 3.49
CA GLN A 181 28.40 -8.13 4.29
C GLN A 181 29.35 -9.14 4.96
N ASN A 182 28.87 -10.37 5.20
CA ASN A 182 29.68 -11.45 5.76
C ASN A 182 30.50 -12.20 4.70
N LEU A 183 30.22 -11.97 3.41
CA LEU A 183 30.80 -12.70 2.28
C LEU A 183 31.84 -11.87 1.52
N MET A 184 31.82 -10.54 1.66
CA MET A 184 32.74 -9.65 0.97
C MET A 184 33.12 -8.43 1.82
N SER A 185 34.30 -7.88 1.54
CA SER A 185 34.81 -6.68 2.21
C SER A 185 34.72 -5.46 1.28
N GLY A 186 34.39 -4.29 1.82
CA GLY A 186 34.27 -3.03 1.06
C GLY A 186 32.84 -2.50 1.01
N SER A 187 32.58 -1.40 1.72
CA SER A 187 31.21 -0.89 1.87
C SER A 187 30.61 -0.40 0.55
N GLU A 188 31.38 0.35 -0.25
CA GLU A 188 30.86 0.95 -1.49
C GLU A 188 30.50 -0.08 -2.56
N THR A 189 31.31 -1.13 -2.71
CA THR A 189 31.04 -2.22 -3.67
C THR A 189 29.81 -3.03 -3.27
N ILE A 190 29.62 -3.26 -1.96
CA ILE A 190 28.41 -3.89 -1.41
C ILE A 190 27.17 -3.06 -1.75
N GLU A 191 27.22 -1.74 -1.53
CA GLU A 191 26.10 -0.85 -1.83
C GLU A 191 25.73 -0.89 -3.31
N GLN A 192 26.70 -0.76 -4.21
CA GLN A 192 26.46 -0.80 -5.66
C GLN A 192 25.84 -2.13 -6.11
N LEU A 193 26.33 -3.24 -5.56
CA LEU A 193 25.84 -4.59 -5.83
C LEU A 193 24.38 -4.76 -5.37
N ILE A 194 24.05 -4.33 -4.14
CA ILE A 194 22.69 -4.43 -3.60
C ILE A 194 21.71 -3.60 -4.44
N HIS A 195 22.07 -2.37 -4.78
CA HIS A 195 21.23 -1.52 -5.63
C HIS A 195 20.94 -2.17 -6.98
N MET A 196 21.95 -2.77 -7.61
CA MET A 196 21.77 -3.46 -8.89
C MET A 196 20.83 -4.66 -8.77
N LEU A 197 21.00 -5.50 -7.75
CA LEU A 197 20.14 -6.64 -7.49
C LEU A 197 18.68 -6.24 -7.25
N ILE A 198 18.45 -5.20 -6.44
CA ILE A 198 17.10 -4.70 -6.15
C ILE A 198 16.47 -4.11 -7.41
N ASN A 199 17.18 -3.22 -8.11
CA ASN A 199 16.64 -2.56 -9.30
C ASN A 199 16.21 -3.57 -10.39
N ASP A 200 16.97 -4.64 -10.56
CA ASP A 200 16.67 -5.66 -11.58
C ASP A 200 15.52 -6.61 -11.20
N ASN A 201 15.20 -6.73 -9.90
CA ASN A 201 14.30 -7.78 -9.38
C ASN A 201 13.13 -7.28 -8.53
N LEU A 202 13.04 -5.97 -8.26
CA LEU A 202 11.98 -5.41 -7.42
C LEU A 202 10.59 -5.65 -8.01
N ASP A 203 10.40 -5.39 -9.31
CA ASP A 203 9.10 -5.58 -9.96
C ASP A 203 8.67 -7.06 -10.00
N LEU A 204 9.63 -8.00 -10.06
CA LEU A 204 9.35 -9.43 -9.90
C LEU A 204 8.79 -9.73 -8.50
N GLY A 205 9.42 -9.18 -7.45
CA GLY A 205 8.91 -9.33 -6.08
C GLY A 205 7.52 -8.71 -5.89
N CYS A 206 7.27 -7.54 -6.49
CA CYS A 206 5.93 -6.93 -6.50
C CYS A 206 4.89 -7.82 -7.19
N ALA A 207 5.23 -8.37 -8.36
CA ALA A 207 4.36 -9.28 -9.11
C ALA A 207 4.04 -10.56 -8.34
N ILE A 208 4.97 -11.07 -7.53
CA ILE A 208 4.73 -12.21 -6.64
C ILE A 208 3.69 -11.85 -5.57
N ILE A 209 3.83 -10.71 -4.90
CA ILE A 209 2.89 -10.26 -3.87
C ILE A 209 1.50 -9.99 -4.48
N GLU A 210 1.45 -9.39 -5.66
CA GLU A 210 0.23 -9.22 -6.46
C GLU A 210 -0.45 -10.56 -6.72
N ALA A 211 0.27 -11.54 -7.24
CA ALA A 211 -0.28 -12.85 -7.55
C ALA A 211 -0.85 -13.56 -6.31
N VAL A 212 -0.18 -13.43 -5.16
CA VAL A 212 -0.71 -13.95 -3.89
C VAL A 212 -1.97 -13.19 -3.50
N ALA A 213 -1.97 -11.85 -3.55
CA ALA A 213 -3.13 -11.03 -3.21
C ALA A 213 -4.36 -11.36 -4.05
N THR A 214 -4.20 -11.51 -5.37
CA THR A 214 -5.30 -11.87 -6.28
C THR A 214 -5.89 -13.24 -5.96
N ARG A 215 -5.07 -14.23 -5.61
CA ARG A 215 -5.54 -15.59 -5.31
C ARG A 215 -6.25 -15.71 -3.97
N GLN A 216 -5.84 -14.96 -2.95
CA GLN A 216 -6.43 -15.03 -1.60
C GLN A 216 -7.90 -14.64 -1.53
N VAL A 217 -8.42 -13.96 -2.55
CA VAL A 217 -9.83 -13.55 -2.62
C VAL A 217 -10.68 -14.46 -3.51
N ALA A 218 -10.03 -15.33 -4.28
CA ALA A 218 -10.68 -16.31 -5.15
C ALA A 218 -10.93 -17.66 -4.45
N SER A 219 -10.37 -17.85 -3.26
CA SER A 219 -10.50 -19.01 -2.38
C SER A 219 -11.47 -18.76 -1.25
#